data_AF-A0A2E0X4G7-F1
#
_entry.id   AF-A0A2E0X4G7-F1
#
_cell.length_a   1.000
_cell.length_b   1.000
_cell.length_c   1.000
_cell.angle_alpha   90.00
_cell.angle_beta   90.00
_cell.angle_gamma   90.00
#
_symmetry.space_group_name_H-M   'P 1'
#
loop_
_entity.id
_entity.type
_entity.pdbx_description
1 polymer ?
#
loop_
_entity_poly.entity_id
_entity_poly.type
_entity_poly.pdbx_seq_one_letter_code
_entity_poly.pdbx_strand_id
1 'polypeptide(L)' 'MTLNIDIPEEIARKLADQAAKSGTEPTAYVLKAVERSLAEADRLDRVLGPVRTAYAESGLSEDALSDLLEDEKHALRRGE' A
#
# COMPACT_ATOMS: atom_id res chain seq x y z
N MET A 1 -15.28 2.77 19.76
CA MET A 1 -14.38 1.68 20.16
C MET A 1 -13.08 2.29 20.63
N THR A 2 -12.47 1.78 21.70
CA THR A 2 -11.18 2.27 22.21
C THR A 2 -10.13 1.19 22.00
N LEU A 3 -9.00 1.55 21.39
CA LEU A 3 -7.86 0.67 21.16
C LEU A 3 -6.66 1.25 21.92
N ASN A 4 -6.08 0.46 22.82
CA ASN A 4 -4.85 0.82 23.52
C ASN A 4 -3.67 0.13 22.84
N ILE A 5 -2.66 0.90 22.47
CA ILE A 5 -1.47 0.39 21.78
C ILE A 5 -0.25 0.86 22.56
N ASP A 6 0.58 -0.08 22.97
CA ASP A 6 1.89 0.23 23.53
C ASP A 6 2.85 0.56 22.39
N ILE A 7 3.35 1.80 22.40
CA ILE A 7 4.28 2.29 21.38
C ILE A 7 5.67 2.43 22.03
N PRO A 8 6.74 1.92 21.40
CA PRO A 8 8.09 2.15 21.90
C PRO A 8 8.40 3.64 22.04
N GLU A 9 9.16 4.00 23.07
CA GLU A 9 9.53 5.39 23.40
C GLU A 9 10.09 6.17 22.18
N GLU A 10 10.90 5.49 21.37
CA GLU A 10 11.47 6.09 20.16
C GLU A 10 10.40 6.52 19.16
N ILE A 11 9.37 5.69 18.97
CA ILE A 11 8.25 5.98 18.07
C ILE A 11 7.35 7.06 18.68
N ALA A 12 7.09 7.01 19.99
CA ALA A 12 6.31 8.04 20.68
C ALA A 12 6.93 9.44 20.51
N ARG A 13 8.26 9.56 20.62
CA ARG A 13 8.98 10.80 20.37
C ARG A 13 8.86 11.28 18.93
N LYS A 14 9.09 10.39 17.96
CA LYS A 14 8.93 10.71 16.51
C LYS A 14 7.50 11.16 16.19
N LEU A 15 6.51 10.53 16.82
CA LEU A 15 5.11 10.89 16.66
C LEU A 15 4.83 12.29 17.22
N ALA A 16 5.30 12.60 18.42
CA ALA A 16 5.14 13.91 19.03
C ALA A 16 5.78 15.01 18.18
N ASP A 17 6.98 14.77 17.65
CA ASP A 17 7.67 15.71 16.76
C ASP A 17 6.88 15.97 15.47
N GLN A 18 6.31 14.93 14.86
CA GLN A 18 5.50 15.07 13.65
C GLN A 18 4.17 15.77 13.91
N ALA A 19 3.51 15.43 15.02
CA ALA A 19 2.30 16.09 15.46
C ALA A 19 2.54 17.59 15.66
N ALA A 20 3.60 17.96 16.37
CA ALA A 20 4.01 19.35 16.58
C ALA A 20 4.29 20.09 15.25
N LYS A 21 5.03 19.47 14.32
CA LYS A 21 5.30 20.05 12.98
C LYS A 21 4.04 20.31 12.18
N SER A 22 3.03 19.47 12.36
CA SER A 22 1.72 19.59 11.69
C SER A 22 0.73 20.49 12.45
N GLY A 23 1.11 21.02 13.61
CA GLY A 23 0.23 21.82 14.48
C GLY A 23 -0.96 21.02 15.03
N THR A 24 -0.82 19.70 15.19
CA THR A 24 -1.88 18.82 15.70
C THR A 24 -1.42 18.06 16.93
N GLU A 25 -2.39 17.58 17.73
CA GLU A 25 -2.12 16.70 18.85
C GLU A 25 -1.72 15.30 18.38
N PRO A 26 -0.85 14.56 19.11
CA PRO A 26 -0.38 13.23 18.72
C PRO A 26 -1.51 12.26 18.36
N THR A 27 -2.58 12.22 19.15
CA THR A 27 -3.73 11.34 18.89
C THR A 27 -4.46 11.69 17.60
N ALA A 28 -4.63 12.98 17.31
CA ALA A 28 -5.27 13.45 16.08
C ALA A 28 -4.38 13.17 14.86
N TYR A 29 -3.06 13.28 15.01
CA TYR A 29 -2.10 12.92 13.99
C TYR A 29 -2.15 11.43 13.66
N VAL A 30 -2.13 10.56 14.69
CA VAL A 30 -2.25 9.10 14.51
C VAL A 30 -3.55 8.75 13.79
N LEU A 31 -4.68 9.32 14.21
CA LEU A 31 -5.97 9.01 13.59
C LEU A 31 -5.96 9.34 12.09
N LYS A 32 -5.48 10.53 11.71
CA LYS A 32 -5.35 10.92 10.30
C LYS A 32 -4.40 10.01 9.53
N ALA A 33 -3.29 9.59 10.14
CA ALA A 33 -2.35 8.68 9.50
C ALA A 33 -2.99 7.31 9.24
N VAL A 34 -3.76 6.80 10.20
CA VAL A 34 -4.52 5.54 10.05
C VAL A 34 -5.59 5.68 8.97
N GLU A 35 -6.39 6.75 8.99
CA GLU A 35 -7.41 7.03 7.96
C GLU A 35 -6.80 7.04 6.55
N ARG A 36 -5.67 7.73 6.39
CA ARG A 36 -4.95 7.77 5.11
C ARG A 36 -4.46 6.39 4.70
N SER A 37 -3.88 5.62 5.64
CA SER A 37 -3.40 4.28 5.36
C SER A 37 -4.52 3.34 4.91
N LEU A 38 -5.68 3.41 5.55
CA LEU A 38 -6.85 2.61 5.19
C LEU A 38 -7.39 3.03 3.81
N ALA A 39 -7.50 4.33 3.55
CA ALA A 39 -7.97 4.83 2.26
C ALA A 39 -7.04 4.44 1.10
N GLU A 40 -5.72 4.44 1.31
CA GLU A 40 -4.76 3.98 0.30
C GLU A 40 -4.84 2.47 0.07
N ALA A 41 -5.01 1.67 1.12
CA ALA A 41 -5.24 0.23 0.99
C ALA A 41 -6.49 -0.07 0.16
N ASP A 42 -7.62 0.58 0.47
CA ASP A 42 -8.88 0.45 -0.28
C ASP A 42 -8.74 0.92 -1.74
N ARG A 43 -7.94 1.97 -1.99
CA ARG A 43 -7.66 2.44 -3.34
C ARG A 43 -6.85 1.39 -4.10
N LEU A 44 -5.80 0.85 -3.50
CA LEU A 44 -4.93 -0.13 -4.13
C LEU A 44 -5.69 -1.42 -4.45
N ASP A 45 -6.47 -1.94 -3.50
CA ASP A 45 -7.28 -3.13 -3.71
C ASP A 45 -8.37 -2.91 -4.76
N ARG A 46 -8.97 -1.72 -4.87
CA ARG A 46 -9.92 -1.43 -5.97
C ARG A 46 -9.25 -1.46 -7.34
N VAL A 47 -8.01 -0.99 -7.45
CA VAL A 47 -7.27 -0.92 -8.72
C VAL A 47 -6.68 -2.28 -9.09
N LEU A 48 -6.01 -2.95 -8.15
CA LEU A 48 -5.26 -4.18 -8.38
C LEU A 48 -6.04 -5.45 -8.06
N GLY A 49 -7.14 -5.36 -7.31
CA GLY A 49 -7.98 -6.50 -6.96
C GLY A 49 -8.41 -7.31 -8.18
N PRO A 50 -8.95 -6.68 -9.25
CA PRO A 50 -9.31 -7.41 -10.47
C PRO A 50 -8.12 -8.11 -11.13
N VAL A 51 -6.94 -7.48 -11.16
CA VAL A 51 -5.71 -8.06 -11.72
C VAL A 51 -5.26 -9.26 -10.90
N ARG A 52 -5.28 -9.16 -9.57
CA ARG A 52 -4.96 -10.25 -8.65
C ARG A 52 -5.90 -11.43 -8.84
N THR A 53 -7.20 -11.18 -8.98
CA THR A 53 -8.19 -12.24 -9.26
C THR A 53 -7.94 -12.88 -10.62
N ALA A 54 -7.76 -12.10 -11.68
CA ALA A 54 -7.49 -12.62 -13.02
C ALA A 54 -6.20 -13.45 -13.07
N TYR A 55 -5.15 -13.03 -12.36
CA TYR A 55 -3.92 -13.81 -12.25
C TYR A 55 -4.16 -15.14 -11.53
N ALA A 56 -4.86 -15.14 -10.40
CA ALA A 56 -5.18 -16.37 -9.67
C ALA A 56 -6.03 -17.34 -10.51
N GLU A 57 -7.00 -16.82 -11.27
CA GLU A 57 -7.86 -17.61 -12.17
C GLU A 57 -7.13 -18.11 -13.42
N SER A 58 -6.09 -17.40 -13.87
CA SER A 58 -5.31 -17.81 -15.05
C SER A 58 -4.53 -19.10 -14.85
N GLY A 59 -4.23 -19.47 -13.60
CA GLY A 59 -3.37 -20.61 -13.29
C GLY A 59 -1.91 -20.46 -13.74
N LEU A 60 -1.50 -19.25 -14.18
CA LEU A 60 -0.12 -18.95 -14.53
C LEU A 60 0.78 -19.08 -13.31
N SER A 61 1.89 -19.80 -13.47
CA SER A 61 2.99 -19.71 -12.51
C SER A 61 3.67 -18.35 -12.61
N GLU A 62 4.36 -17.94 -11.54
CA GLU A 62 5.12 -16.69 -11.52
C GLU A 62 6.21 -16.64 -12.60
N ASP A 63 6.89 -17.75 -12.87
CA ASP A 63 7.89 -17.85 -13.95
C ASP A 63 7.25 -17.58 -15.33
N ALA A 64 6.14 -18.27 -15.64
CA ALA A 64 5.39 -18.05 -16.88
C ALA A 64 4.82 -16.63 -17.02
N LEU A 65 4.45 -15.98 -15.92
CA LEU A 65 4.06 -14.57 -15.93
C LEU A 65 5.25 -13.68 -16.29
N SER A 66 6.42 -13.94 -15.72
CA SER A 66 7.64 -13.19 -16.01
C SER A 66 8.01 -13.30 -17.49
N ASP A 67 7.94 -14.51 -18.06
CA ASP A 67 8.21 -14.74 -19.48
C ASP A 67 7.22 -13.97 -20.37
N LEU A 68 5.92 -14.02 -20.05
CA LEU A 68 4.88 -13.28 -20.78
C LEU A 68 5.13 -11.76 -20.76
N LEU A 69 5.48 -11.19 -19.60
CA LEU A 69 5.74 -9.76 -19.47
C LEU A 69 6.99 -9.32 -20.23
N GLU A 70 8.02 -10.17 -20.28
CA GLU A 70 9.22 -9.92 -21.07
C GLU A 70 8.92 -9.94 -22.58
N ASP A 71 8.15 -10.94 -23.04
CA ASP A 71 7.74 -11.06 -24.44
C ASP A 71 6.92 -9.86 -24.90
N GLU A 72 5.93 -9.43 -24.10
CA GLU A 72 5.12 -8.25 -24.40
C GLU A 72 5.91 -6.94 -24.35
N LYS A 73 6.85 -6.81 -23.40
CA LYS A 73 7.79 -5.68 -23.39
C LYS A 73 8.61 -5.62 -24.67
N HIS A 74 9.03 -6.78 -25.18
CA HIS A 74 9.75 -6.86 -26.44
C HIS A 74 8.84 -6.54 -27.64
N ALA A 75 7.56 -6.96 -27.64
CA ALA A 75 6.58 -6.61 -28.66
C ALA A 75 6.36 -5.09 -28.76
N LEU A 76 6.15 -4.41 -27.62
CA LEU A 76 6.02 -2.96 -27.57
C LEU A 76 7.23 -2.21 -28.15
N ARG A 77 8.44 -2.76 -27.98
CA ARG A 77 9.66 -2.18 -28.57
C ARG A 77 9.76 -2.41 -30.08
N ARG A 78 9.13 -3.47 -30.59
CA ARG A 78 9.01 -3.74 -32.03
C ARG A 78 7.88 -2.94 -32.70
N GLY A 79 6.99 -2.34 -31.90
CA GLY A 79 5.83 -1.58 -32.40
C GLY A 79 4.67 -2.45 -32.84
N GLU A 80 4.62 -3.69 -32.33
CA GLU A 80 3.48 -4.62 -32.42
C GLU A 80 2.49 -4.34 -31.27
#